data_AF-A0A0F9BCM8-F1
#
_entry.id   AF-A0A0F9BCM8-F1
#
_cell.length_a   1.000
_cell.length_b   1.000
_cell.length_c   1.000
_cell.angle_alpha   90.00
_cell.angle_beta   90.00
_cell.angle_gamma   90.00
#
_symmetry.space_group_name_H-M   'P 1'
#
loop_
_entity.id
_entity.type
_entity.pdbx_description
1 polymer ?
#
loop_
_entity_poly.entity_id
_entity_poly.type
_entity_poly.pdbx_seq_one_letter_code
_entity_poly.pdbx_strand_id
1 'polypeptide(L)'
;PELSKEHFLKDKQMGKTESDEAIKTGMQKLLLGMAATRKQYPDIPCLLVAHGAIAGAKISQHQILPPGGMQIGRDDLAMVGADYISLGHYHLAQQIGGLPAHYEGSAFPIDRDESDQKAFSIVKITNNLDPHETFVRVERIPYPHAPRKKIVIEWSTTLPAIKEADIKGFVVWMQLKVDRERRHEIDLSTIESRLKTLGALEGSEVEIVDNPVETIRSAEIQDAVTLREKVIIHAKLSDKKVAESILDKAAKLEFMAKEEGTATEGLHIRIKKLILRGAIGIRKGTGKEEITLDLEKYDPGLIALIGPNGNGKTALMEQLHPFLQIFTRPGSLQNHFELKDSFRDLYFIDERTDIDYRAFLQIDGAGEKGSIECFLYHKLKGSNEWTVISDLITGRQSGYEQEIKRLFGSVSLFLQSAFTSQKP
;
A
#
# COMPACT_ATOMS: atom_id res chain seq x y z
N PRO A 1 -1.33 29.36 -14.39
CA PRO A 1 -0.69 28.07 -14.07
C PRO A 1 -1.16 27.55 -12.71
N GLU A 2 -1.47 26.26 -12.63
CA GLU A 2 -1.80 25.59 -11.36
C GLU A 2 -0.57 25.63 -10.45
N LEU A 3 -0.73 26.11 -9.22
CA LEU A 3 0.37 26.23 -8.24
C LEU A 3 0.69 24.84 -7.67
N SER A 4 1.57 24.11 -8.35
CA SER A 4 2.00 22.76 -7.95
C SER A 4 3.35 22.78 -7.22
N LYS A 5 3.76 21.63 -6.65
CA LYS A 5 5.12 21.46 -6.09
C LYS A 5 6.20 21.82 -7.10
N GLU A 6 6.01 21.45 -8.37
CA GLU A 6 6.94 21.75 -9.46
C GLU A 6 7.12 23.25 -9.68
N HIS A 7 6.06 24.05 -9.46
CA HIS A 7 6.13 25.50 -9.58
C HIS A 7 7.05 26.13 -8.53
N PHE A 8 6.96 25.70 -7.27
CA PHE A 8 7.76 26.24 -6.16
C PHE A 8 9.18 25.69 -6.10
N LEU A 9 9.41 24.51 -6.68
CA LEU A 9 10.72 23.85 -6.75
C LEU A 9 11.45 24.07 -8.07
N LYS A 10 10.88 24.87 -8.97
CA LYS A 10 11.54 25.22 -10.24
C LYS A 10 12.93 25.77 -9.92
N ASP A 11 13.95 25.11 -10.45
CA ASP A 11 15.38 25.43 -10.30
C ASP A 11 16.04 25.08 -8.94
N LYS A 12 15.41 24.25 -8.09
CA LYS A 12 15.98 23.81 -6.80
C LYS A 12 16.14 22.29 -6.74
N GLN A 13 17.36 21.80 -6.50
CA GLN A 13 17.63 20.40 -6.10
C GLN A 13 17.74 20.33 -4.58
N MET A 14 16.73 19.79 -3.91
CA MET A 14 16.66 19.72 -2.44
C MET A 14 16.20 18.35 -1.97
N GLY A 15 16.52 17.97 -0.72
CA GLY A 15 15.97 16.77 -0.08
C GLY A 15 14.45 16.86 0.11
N LYS A 16 13.76 15.74 0.37
CA LYS A 16 12.28 15.70 0.48
C LYS A 16 11.75 16.64 1.58
N THR A 17 12.37 16.62 2.76
CA THR A 17 11.97 17.46 3.91
C THR A 17 12.21 18.95 3.63
N GLU A 18 13.37 19.29 3.07
CA GLU A 18 13.72 20.66 2.69
C GLU A 18 12.82 21.19 1.56
N SER A 19 12.39 20.31 0.65
CA SER A 19 11.46 20.66 -0.43
C SER A 19 10.09 21.03 0.11
N ASP A 20 9.54 20.27 1.06
CA ASP A 20 8.23 20.55 1.66
C ASP A 20 8.25 21.86 2.47
N GLU A 21 9.34 22.16 3.18
CA GLU A 21 9.51 23.42 3.92
C GLU A 21 9.67 24.63 2.99
N ALA A 22 10.43 24.48 1.90
CA ALA A 22 10.60 25.52 0.88
C ALA A 22 9.27 25.85 0.17
N ILE A 23 8.47 24.82 -0.13
CA ILE A 23 7.14 24.98 -0.73
C ILE A 23 6.21 25.72 0.24
N LYS A 24 6.17 25.31 1.51
CA LYS A 24 5.35 25.98 2.54
C LYS A 24 5.72 27.45 2.68
N THR A 25 7.01 27.75 2.75
CA THR A 25 7.54 29.12 2.81
C THR A 25 7.15 29.93 1.56
N GLY A 26 7.22 29.32 0.38
CA GLY A 26 6.80 29.96 -0.88
C GLY A 26 5.31 30.30 -0.90
N MET A 27 4.46 29.37 -0.46
CA MET A 27 3.01 29.58 -0.35
C MET A 27 2.68 30.70 0.64
N GLN A 28 3.33 30.72 1.81
CA GLN A 28 3.14 31.79 2.80
C GLN A 28 3.52 33.17 2.25
N LYS A 29 4.64 33.28 1.53
CA LYS A 29 5.04 34.53 0.87
C LYS A 29 4.03 34.99 -0.17
N LEU A 30 3.45 34.06 -0.93
CA LEU A 30 2.41 34.38 -1.91
C LEU A 30 1.16 34.94 -1.23
N LEU A 31 0.66 34.27 -0.19
CA LEU A 31 -0.52 34.70 0.57
C LEU A 31 -0.28 36.03 1.29
N LEU A 32 0.92 36.25 1.83
CA LEU A 32 1.36 37.55 2.38
C LEU A 32 1.33 38.66 1.32
N GLY A 33 1.81 38.38 0.11
CA GLY A 33 1.75 39.32 -1.00
C GLY A 33 0.30 39.68 -1.37
N MET A 34 -0.59 38.69 -1.40
CA MET A 34 -2.03 38.91 -1.62
C MET A 34 -2.65 39.75 -0.51
N ALA A 35 -2.30 39.50 0.76
CA ALA A 35 -2.76 40.30 1.90
C ALA A 35 -2.32 41.76 1.79
N ALA A 36 -1.07 42.01 1.37
CA ALA A 36 -0.56 43.36 1.15
C ALA A 36 -1.35 44.09 0.05
N THR A 37 -1.67 43.41 -1.05
CA THR A 37 -2.52 43.94 -2.12
C THR A 37 -3.93 44.22 -1.62
N ARG A 38 -4.56 43.27 -0.88
CA ARG A 38 -5.89 43.47 -0.28
C ARG A 38 -5.92 44.72 0.60
N LYS A 39 -4.87 44.96 1.39
CA LYS A 39 -4.75 46.14 2.25
C LYS A 39 -4.66 47.46 1.48
N GLN A 40 -4.14 47.46 0.25
CA GLN A 40 -4.10 48.66 -0.61
C GLN A 40 -5.46 48.99 -1.22
N TYR A 41 -6.35 48.00 -1.34
CA TYR A 41 -7.69 48.15 -1.91
C TYR A 41 -8.76 47.64 -0.93
N PRO A 42 -8.92 48.29 0.25
CA PRO A 42 -9.87 47.85 1.28
C PRO A 42 -11.33 47.92 0.81
N ASP A 43 -11.65 48.86 -0.07
CA ASP A 43 -13.03 49.15 -0.47
C ASP A 43 -13.55 48.23 -1.59
N ILE A 44 -12.71 47.36 -2.14
CA ILE A 44 -13.07 46.45 -3.23
C ILE A 44 -13.30 45.06 -2.64
N PRO A 45 -14.44 44.40 -2.91
CA PRO A 45 -14.67 43.04 -2.43
C PRO A 45 -13.62 42.08 -2.97
N CYS A 46 -13.09 41.24 -2.08
CA CYS A 46 -12.04 40.30 -2.37
C CYS A 46 -12.55 38.87 -2.30
N LEU A 47 -12.55 38.22 -3.46
CA LEU A 47 -12.77 36.79 -3.60
C LEU A 47 -11.42 36.10 -3.79
N LEU A 48 -11.07 35.18 -2.89
CA LEU A 48 -9.95 34.27 -3.09
C LEU A 48 -10.49 32.94 -3.63
N VAL A 49 -9.87 32.42 -4.70
CA VAL A 49 -10.18 31.10 -5.24
C VAL A 49 -8.95 30.22 -5.09
N ALA A 50 -9.11 29.05 -4.47
CA ALA A 50 -8.01 28.11 -4.29
C ALA A 50 -8.48 26.67 -4.51
N HIS A 51 -7.63 25.86 -5.15
CA HIS A 51 -7.82 24.42 -5.24
C HIS A 51 -6.68 23.74 -4.50
N GLY A 52 -6.95 23.13 -3.35
CA GLY A 52 -5.92 22.51 -2.54
C GLY A 52 -6.43 22.05 -1.19
N ALA A 53 -5.59 21.34 -0.44
CA ALA A 53 -5.91 20.83 0.88
C ALA A 53 -5.72 21.92 1.95
N ILE A 54 -6.75 22.18 2.77
CA ILE A 54 -6.65 23.10 3.91
C ILE A 54 -6.49 22.30 5.21
N ALA A 55 -5.52 22.69 6.03
CA ALA A 55 -5.30 22.09 7.34
C ALA A 55 -6.56 22.20 8.22
N GLY A 56 -7.00 21.08 8.78
CA GLY A 56 -8.21 21.00 9.63
C GLY A 56 -9.53 20.81 8.88
N ALA A 57 -9.50 20.70 7.55
CA ALA A 57 -10.67 20.28 6.78
C ALA A 57 -10.94 18.78 6.94
N LYS A 58 -12.23 18.41 6.85
CA LYS A 58 -12.68 17.02 6.86
C LYS A 58 -12.60 16.43 5.45
N ILE A 59 -12.22 15.17 5.34
CA ILE A 59 -12.17 14.42 4.08
C ILE A 59 -13.28 13.36 4.13
N SER A 60 -13.91 13.02 3.00
CA SER A 60 -14.83 11.87 2.98
C SER A 60 -14.04 10.59 3.26
N GLN A 61 -14.69 9.58 3.86
CA GLN A 61 -14.00 8.37 4.34
C GLN A 61 -13.17 7.64 3.26
N HIS A 62 -13.54 7.78 1.98
CA HIS A 62 -12.92 7.05 0.88
C HIS A 62 -12.35 7.97 -0.22
N GLN A 63 -12.27 9.28 0.00
CA GLN A 63 -11.56 10.15 -0.92
C GLN A 63 -10.04 9.90 -0.81
N ILE A 64 -9.48 9.29 -1.85
CA ILE A 64 -8.04 9.02 -1.96
C ILE A 64 -7.36 10.29 -2.45
N LEU A 65 -6.43 10.81 -1.65
CA LEU A 65 -5.59 11.94 -2.05
C LEU A 65 -4.25 11.43 -2.62
N PRO A 66 -3.71 12.06 -3.68
CA PRO A 66 -2.40 11.72 -4.19
C PRO A 66 -1.31 11.82 -3.11
N PRO A 67 -0.36 10.87 -3.05
CA PRO A 67 0.73 10.93 -2.08
C PRO A 67 1.58 12.18 -2.30
N GLY A 68 1.91 12.86 -1.20
CA GLY A 68 2.74 14.07 -1.24
C GLY A 68 1.98 15.37 -1.51
N GLY A 69 0.66 15.44 -1.30
CA GLY A 69 -0.08 16.71 -1.34
C GLY A 69 0.41 17.73 -0.29
N MET A 70 0.40 19.02 -0.65
CA MET A 70 0.69 20.12 0.26
C MET A 70 -0.61 20.56 0.96
N GLN A 71 -0.54 20.85 2.26
CA GLN A 71 -1.65 21.48 2.98
C GLN A 71 -1.35 22.96 3.23
N ILE A 72 -2.32 23.82 2.96
CA ILE A 72 -2.27 25.23 3.30
C ILE A 72 -2.76 25.40 4.74
N GLY A 73 -2.05 26.19 5.55
CA GLY A 73 -2.45 26.50 6.91
C GLY A 73 -3.72 27.33 6.95
N ARG A 74 -4.59 27.06 7.93
CA ARG A 74 -5.81 27.85 8.17
C ARG A 74 -5.50 29.34 8.41
N ASP A 75 -4.47 29.62 9.21
CA ASP A 75 -4.07 30.99 9.53
C ASP A 75 -3.45 31.70 8.32
N ASP A 76 -2.74 30.96 7.46
CA ASP A 76 -2.17 31.49 6.22
C ASP A 76 -3.28 31.98 5.26
N LEU A 77 -4.41 31.26 5.18
CA LEU A 77 -5.59 31.70 4.45
C LEU A 77 -6.27 32.91 5.08
N ALA A 78 -6.45 32.88 6.41
CA ALA A 78 -7.12 33.96 7.14
C ALA A 78 -6.40 35.31 6.95
N MET A 79 -5.06 35.27 6.89
CA MET A 79 -4.21 36.43 6.70
C MET A 79 -4.46 37.20 5.39
N VAL A 80 -5.00 36.55 4.35
CA VAL A 80 -5.30 37.23 3.08
C VAL A 80 -6.36 38.33 3.28
N GLY A 81 -7.26 38.18 4.26
CA GLY A 81 -8.33 39.15 4.50
C GLY A 81 -9.36 39.20 3.35
N ALA A 82 -9.57 38.07 2.67
CA ALA A 82 -10.59 37.95 1.64
C ALA A 82 -12.00 37.89 2.28
N ASP A 83 -12.97 38.53 1.64
CA ASP A 83 -14.35 38.57 2.11
C ASP A 83 -15.07 37.24 1.85
N TYR A 84 -14.65 36.51 0.81
CA TYR A 84 -15.04 35.12 0.56
C TYR A 84 -13.87 34.32 -0.02
N ILE A 85 -13.73 33.06 0.40
CA ILE A 85 -12.72 32.13 -0.07
C ILE A 85 -13.43 30.88 -0.63
N SER A 86 -13.40 30.74 -1.95
CA SER A 86 -13.95 29.59 -2.66
C SER A 86 -12.89 28.49 -2.78
N LEU A 87 -13.12 27.37 -2.12
CA LEU A 87 -12.21 26.22 -2.09
C LEU A 87 -12.71 25.08 -2.97
N GLY A 88 -11.78 24.46 -3.70
CA GLY A 88 -11.95 23.15 -4.35
C GLY A 88 -10.88 22.19 -3.86
N HIS A 89 -11.14 20.88 -3.98
CA HIS A 89 -10.26 19.72 -3.76
C HIS A 89 -10.99 18.62 -2.99
N TYR A 90 -11.65 18.97 -1.88
CA TYR A 90 -12.45 18.02 -1.09
C TYR A 90 -13.88 17.93 -1.59
N HIS A 91 -14.41 16.70 -1.66
CA HIS A 91 -15.77 16.44 -2.15
C HIS A 91 -16.85 16.65 -1.09
N LEU A 92 -16.44 16.75 0.18
CA LEU A 92 -17.30 17.06 1.30
C LEU A 92 -17.47 18.57 1.42
N ALA A 93 -18.71 19.04 1.25
CA ALA A 93 -19.06 20.43 1.44
C ALA A 93 -18.92 20.84 2.92
N GLN A 94 -18.19 21.93 3.18
CA GLN A 94 -17.89 22.38 4.54
C GLN A 94 -17.36 23.82 4.57
N GLN A 95 -17.48 24.45 5.74
CA GLN A 95 -16.80 25.70 6.05
C GLN A 95 -15.58 25.44 6.95
N ILE A 96 -14.47 26.14 6.70
CA ILE A 96 -13.25 25.98 7.48
C ILE A 96 -13.28 26.86 8.72
N GLY A 97 -13.59 26.28 9.88
CA GLY A 97 -13.33 26.87 11.19
C GLY A 97 -13.77 28.34 11.35
N GLY A 98 -14.96 28.71 10.87
CA GLY A 98 -15.48 30.08 10.98
C GLY A 98 -14.78 31.13 10.10
N LEU A 99 -13.81 30.74 9.26
CA LEU A 99 -13.33 31.59 8.17
C LEU A 99 -14.41 31.71 7.10
N PRO A 100 -14.40 32.76 6.27
CA PRO A 100 -15.26 32.86 5.08
C PRO A 100 -14.79 31.91 3.96
N ALA A 101 -14.32 30.71 4.32
CA ALA A 101 -13.71 29.73 3.43
C ALA A 101 -14.54 28.47 3.34
N HIS A 102 -14.96 28.16 2.11
CA HIS A 102 -15.98 27.15 1.85
C HIS A 102 -15.51 26.18 0.77
N TYR A 103 -15.50 24.88 1.10
CA TYR A 103 -15.52 23.85 0.08
C TYR A 103 -16.96 23.61 -0.36
N GLU A 104 -17.21 23.72 -1.66
CA GLU A 104 -18.53 23.44 -2.24
C GLU A 104 -18.82 21.93 -2.33
N GLY A 105 -17.76 21.12 -2.34
CA GLY A 105 -17.84 19.69 -2.57
C GLY A 105 -17.93 19.35 -4.06
N SER A 106 -18.28 18.09 -4.34
CA SER A 106 -18.52 17.59 -5.70
C SER A 106 -19.91 17.99 -6.21
N ALA A 107 -20.08 18.11 -7.53
CA ALA A 107 -21.38 18.40 -8.14
C ALA A 107 -22.32 17.18 -8.13
N PHE A 108 -21.75 15.98 -8.12
CA PHE A 108 -22.44 14.70 -7.98
C PHE A 108 -21.67 13.84 -6.99
N PRO A 109 -22.33 12.93 -6.26
CA PRO A 109 -21.61 11.99 -5.40
C PRO A 109 -20.68 11.09 -6.22
N ILE A 110 -19.37 11.21 -6.00
CA ILE A 110 -18.33 10.50 -6.76
C ILE A 110 -18.11 9.11 -6.19
N ASP A 111 -17.97 9.03 -4.86
CA ASP A 111 -17.91 7.77 -4.14
C ASP A 111 -19.27 7.41 -3.53
N ARG A 112 -19.38 6.17 -3.02
CA ARG A 112 -20.62 5.65 -2.47
C ARG A 112 -20.84 6.06 -0.99
N ASP A 113 -19.87 6.71 -0.36
CA ASP A 113 -19.95 7.22 1.01
C ASP A 113 -20.32 8.71 1.09
N GLU A 114 -20.26 9.41 -0.04
CA GLU A 114 -20.86 10.72 -0.27
C GLU A 114 -22.39 10.66 -0.25
N SER A 115 -22.97 10.71 0.95
CA SER A 115 -24.42 10.69 1.19
C SER A 115 -25.05 12.07 1.41
N ASP A 116 -24.24 13.13 1.41
CA ASP A 116 -24.73 14.50 1.48
C ASP A 116 -25.43 14.92 0.18
N GLN A 117 -26.51 15.71 0.31
CA GLN A 117 -27.13 16.35 -0.86
C GLN A 117 -26.15 17.36 -1.44
N LYS A 118 -25.67 17.10 -2.67
CA LYS A 118 -24.78 18.03 -3.35
C LYS A 118 -25.52 19.29 -3.74
N ALA A 119 -24.79 20.39 -3.69
CA ALA A 119 -25.30 21.72 -3.91
C ALA A 119 -24.15 22.65 -4.33
N PHE A 120 -24.50 23.75 -4.96
CA PHE A 120 -23.58 24.87 -5.21
C PHE A 120 -24.02 26.08 -4.41
N SER A 121 -23.08 27.00 -4.14
CA SER A 121 -23.40 28.25 -3.47
C SER A 121 -23.60 29.39 -4.47
N ILE A 122 -24.68 30.15 -4.29
CA ILE A 122 -24.81 31.51 -4.82
C ILE A 122 -24.31 32.47 -3.75
N VAL A 123 -23.22 33.16 -4.05
CA VAL A 123 -22.59 34.13 -3.14
C VAL A 123 -22.92 35.54 -3.62
N LYS A 124 -23.58 36.32 -2.76
CA LYS A 124 -23.86 37.74 -2.98
C LYS A 124 -22.98 38.56 -2.06
N ILE A 125 -22.11 39.36 -2.64
CA ILE A 125 -21.24 40.28 -1.91
C ILE A 125 -21.77 41.70 -2.12
N THR A 126 -22.09 42.39 -1.03
CA THR A 126 -22.61 43.76 -1.06
C THR A 126 -21.65 44.65 -0.29
N ASN A 127 -21.22 45.74 -0.91
CA ASN A 127 -20.50 46.80 -0.22
C ASN A 127 -21.50 47.86 0.23
N ASN A 128 -21.47 48.21 1.51
CA ASN A 128 -22.08 49.43 1.98
C ASN A 128 -21.16 50.63 1.72
N LEU A 129 -21.69 51.83 1.93
CA LEU A 129 -20.92 53.09 1.87
C LEU A 129 -19.79 53.17 2.93
N ASP A 130 -19.81 52.30 3.94
CA ASP A 130 -18.71 52.10 4.88
C ASP A 130 -17.77 51.00 4.35
N PRO A 131 -16.50 51.33 4.03
CA PRO A 131 -15.53 50.37 3.52
C PRO A 131 -15.14 49.26 4.53
N HIS A 132 -15.62 49.32 5.77
CA HIS A 132 -15.40 48.30 6.79
C HIS A 132 -16.56 47.31 6.95
N GLU A 133 -17.68 47.49 6.23
CA GLU A 133 -18.85 46.60 6.29
C GLU A 133 -19.16 45.96 4.93
N THR A 134 -18.38 44.95 4.55
CA THR A 134 -18.74 44.06 3.44
C THR A 134 -19.67 42.97 3.94
N PHE A 135 -20.88 42.88 3.38
CA PHE A 135 -21.85 41.84 3.71
C PHE A 135 -21.81 40.71 2.67
N VAL A 136 -21.55 39.50 3.14
CA VAL A 136 -21.53 38.29 2.31
C VAL A 136 -22.69 37.38 2.69
N ARG A 137 -23.61 37.17 1.73
CA ARG A 137 -24.69 36.19 1.86
C ARG A 137 -24.41 34.99 0.98
N VAL A 138 -24.38 33.82 1.60
CA VAL A 138 -24.18 32.53 0.93
C VAL A 138 -25.50 31.77 0.95
N GLU A 139 -26.01 31.43 -0.23
CA GLU A 139 -27.21 30.61 -0.40
C GLU A 139 -26.82 29.31 -1.11
N ARG A 140 -26.95 28.16 -0.44
CA ARG A 140 -26.72 26.86 -1.08
C ARG A 140 -27.97 26.36 -1.78
N ILE A 141 -27.81 26.02 -3.05
CA ILE A 141 -28.86 25.49 -3.92
C ILE A 141 -28.53 24.02 -4.24
N PRO A 142 -29.40 23.07 -3.83
CA PRO A 142 -29.25 21.67 -4.19
C PRO A 142 -29.22 21.44 -5.69
N TYR A 143 -28.32 20.56 -6.14
CA TYR A 143 -28.37 20.06 -7.51
C TYR A 143 -29.63 19.20 -7.73
N PRO A 144 -30.20 19.19 -8.94
CA PRO A 144 -31.43 18.48 -9.26
C PRO A 144 -31.18 16.98 -9.49
N HIS A 145 -30.46 16.32 -8.58
CA HIS A 145 -30.31 14.87 -8.56
C HIS A 145 -30.86 14.32 -7.25
N ALA A 146 -31.27 13.06 -7.29
CA ALA A 146 -31.78 12.37 -6.12
C ALA A 146 -30.74 12.32 -4.98
N PRO A 147 -31.15 12.47 -3.72
CA PRO A 147 -30.26 12.28 -2.57
C PRO A 147 -29.88 10.81 -2.44
N ARG A 148 -28.67 10.55 -1.92
CA ARG A 148 -28.18 9.18 -1.68
C ARG A 148 -28.23 8.83 -0.20
N LYS A 149 -28.40 7.54 0.10
CA LYS A 149 -28.34 7.04 1.47
C LYS A 149 -27.60 5.71 1.53
N LYS A 150 -26.59 5.63 2.39
CA LYS A 150 -25.89 4.39 2.70
C LYS A 150 -26.50 3.74 3.94
N ILE A 151 -26.80 2.46 3.87
CA ILE A 151 -27.31 1.65 4.98
C ILE A 151 -26.37 0.47 5.18
N VAL A 152 -25.79 0.32 6.36
CA VAL A 152 -24.92 -0.80 6.70
C VAL A 152 -25.65 -1.70 7.69
N ILE A 153 -25.77 -2.99 7.35
CA ILE A 153 -26.48 -3.99 8.15
C ILE A 153 -25.55 -5.17 8.42
N GLU A 154 -25.39 -5.55 9.69
CA GLU A 154 -24.81 -6.83 10.07
C GLU A 154 -25.84 -7.94 9.81
N TRP A 155 -25.52 -8.84 8.89
CA TRP A 155 -26.41 -9.92 8.48
C TRP A 155 -26.46 -11.02 9.54
N SER A 156 -27.67 -11.46 9.87
CA SER A 156 -27.91 -12.55 10.80
C SER A 156 -28.61 -13.71 10.09
N THR A 157 -29.86 -14.01 10.44
CA THR A 157 -30.72 -15.01 9.79
C THR A 157 -31.88 -14.36 9.03
N THR A 158 -32.24 -13.13 9.35
CA THR A 158 -33.25 -12.36 8.61
C THR A 158 -32.79 -10.91 8.43
N LEU A 159 -33.20 -10.31 7.30
CA LEU A 159 -32.95 -8.89 7.05
C LEU A 159 -33.77 -8.07 8.06
N PRO A 160 -33.14 -7.15 8.82
CA PRO A 160 -33.85 -6.25 9.73
C PRO A 160 -34.98 -5.48 9.02
N ALA A 161 -35.98 -5.06 9.78
CA ALA A 161 -37.10 -4.31 9.25
C ALA A 161 -36.64 -2.94 8.73
N ILE A 162 -36.57 -2.78 7.41
CA ILE A 162 -36.37 -1.50 6.74
C ILE A 162 -37.72 -0.81 6.63
N LYS A 163 -37.81 0.42 7.16
CA LYS A 163 -39.05 1.22 7.10
C LYS A 163 -39.07 2.04 5.82
N GLU A 164 -40.25 2.18 5.20
CA GLU A 164 -40.45 3.03 4.02
C GLU A 164 -39.95 4.46 4.25
N ALA A 165 -40.23 5.04 5.43
CA ALA A 165 -39.82 6.39 5.80
C ALA A 165 -38.29 6.61 5.76
N ASP A 166 -37.49 5.54 5.87
CA ASP A 166 -36.03 5.65 5.88
C ASP A 166 -35.42 5.67 4.47
N ILE A 167 -36.14 5.22 3.44
CA ILE A 167 -35.57 4.99 2.10
C ILE A 167 -36.35 5.62 0.95
N LYS A 168 -37.60 6.02 1.20
CA LYS A 168 -38.45 6.64 0.19
C LYS A 168 -37.83 7.92 -0.36
N GLY A 169 -37.67 7.99 -1.68
CA GLY A 169 -37.12 9.16 -2.36
C GLY A 169 -35.60 9.29 -2.32
N PHE A 170 -34.88 8.25 -1.87
CA PHE A 170 -33.42 8.17 -1.90
C PHE A 170 -32.95 7.11 -2.90
N VAL A 171 -31.78 7.34 -3.50
CA VAL A 171 -30.98 6.27 -4.10
C VAL A 171 -30.22 5.58 -2.98
N VAL A 172 -30.55 4.33 -2.69
CA VAL A 172 -30.04 3.60 -1.53
C VAL A 172 -28.91 2.67 -1.93
N TRP A 173 -27.78 2.77 -1.23
CA TRP A 173 -26.76 1.74 -1.26
C TRP A 173 -26.78 0.98 0.07
N MET A 174 -27.13 -0.30 0.00
CA MET A 174 -27.19 -1.17 1.16
C MET A 174 -25.96 -2.08 1.20
N GLN A 175 -25.21 -2.03 2.30
CA GLN A 175 -24.08 -2.90 2.55
C GLN A 175 -24.49 -3.94 3.60
N LEU A 176 -24.52 -5.21 3.20
CA LEU A 176 -24.74 -6.35 4.07
C LEU A 176 -23.38 -6.90 4.49
N LYS A 177 -23.07 -6.83 5.78
CA LYS A 177 -21.87 -7.42 6.37
C LYS A 177 -22.16 -8.84 6.81
N VAL A 178 -21.43 -9.81 6.27
CA VAL A 178 -21.80 -11.23 6.37
C VAL A 178 -20.57 -12.07 6.68
N ASP A 179 -20.73 -13.11 7.48
CA ASP A 179 -19.69 -14.13 7.59
C ASP A 179 -19.57 -14.89 6.26
N ARG A 180 -18.33 -15.10 5.80
CA ARG A 180 -18.03 -15.69 4.48
C ARG A 180 -18.77 -17.01 4.21
N GLU A 181 -18.99 -17.82 5.23
CA GLU A 181 -19.68 -19.12 5.14
C GLU A 181 -21.17 -18.97 4.80
N ARG A 182 -21.81 -17.87 5.20
CA ARG A 182 -23.27 -17.63 5.03
C ARG A 182 -23.63 -16.82 3.80
N ARG A 183 -22.64 -16.43 2.99
CA ARG A 183 -22.86 -15.64 1.78
C ARG A 183 -23.89 -16.24 0.81
N HIS A 184 -23.97 -17.58 0.78
CA HIS A 184 -24.90 -18.33 -0.07
C HIS A 184 -26.36 -18.26 0.41
N GLU A 185 -26.62 -17.79 1.64
CA GLU A 185 -27.97 -17.64 2.20
C GLU A 185 -28.68 -16.37 1.72
N ILE A 186 -27.96 -15.47 1.04
CA ILE A 186 -28.44 -14.13 0.69
C ILE A 186 -28.84 -14.08 -0.77
N ASP A 187 -30.13 -13.84 -1.00
CA ASP A 187 -30.68 -13.49 -2.30
C ASP A 187 -30.74 -11.96 -2.46
N LEU A 188 -29.74 -11.41 -3.16
CA LEU A 188 -29.66 -9.99 -3.48
C LEU A 188 -30.88 -9.48 -4.25
N SER A 189 -31.39 -10.28 -5.19
CA SER A 189 -32.48 -9.86 -6.08
C SER A 189 -33.79 -9.62 -5.31
N THR A 190 -34.05 -10.47 -4.32
CA THR A 190 -35.20 -10.31 -3.42
C THR A 190 -35.08 -9.06 -2.56
N ILE A 191 -33.89 -8.75 -2.05
CA ILE A 191 -33.65 -7.57 -1.21
C ILE A 191 -33.76 -6.28 -2.03
N GLU A 192 -33.19 -6.26 -3.23
CA GLU A 192 -33.31 -5.12 -4.16
C GLU A 192 -34.76 -4.86 -4.57
N SER A 193 -35.53 -5.92 -4.85
CA SER A 193 -36.96 -5.80 -5.15
C SER A 193 -37.72 -5.18 -3.97
N ARG A 194 -37.44 -5.64 -2.75
CA ARG A 194 -38.04 -5.09 -1.52
C ARG A 194 -37.71 -3.61 -1.32
N LEU A 195 -36.47 -3.18 -1.59
CA LEU A 195 -36.08 -1.77 -1.53
C LEU A 195 -36.91 -0.91 -2.49
N LYS A 196 -37.11 -1.38 -3.73
CA LYS A 196 -37.94 -0.70 -4.73
C LYS A 196 -39.40 -0.62 -4.29
N THR A 197 -39.97 -1.69 -3.74
CA THR A 197 -41.35 -1.68 -3.20
C THR A 197 -41.53 -0.67 -2.07
N LEU A 198 -40.50 -0.45 -1.27
CA LEU A 198 -40.48 0.53 -0.18
C LEU A 198 -40.12 1.96 -0.64
N GLY A 199 -40.08 2.22 -1.95
CA GLY A 199 -39.93 3.58 -2.50
C GLY A 199 -38.49 4.07 -2.69
N ALA A 200 -37.50 3.17 -2.63
CA ALA A 200 -36.13 3.50 -3.05
C ALA A 200 -36.11 3.81 -4.57
N LEU A 201 -35.34 4.81 -4.96
CA LEU A 201 -35.27 5.29 -6.34
C LEU A 201 -34.44 4.35 -7.23
N GLU A 202 -34.59 4.53 -8.55
CA GLU A 202 -33.79 3.83 -9.54
C GLU A 202 -32.28 4.09 -9.33
N GLY A 203 -31.46 3.05 -9.49
CA GLY A 203 -30.03 3.06 -9.14
C GLY A 203 -29.71 2.65 -7.69
N SER A 204 -30.71 2.24 -6.90
CA SER A 204 -30.47 1.62 -5.59
C SER A 204 -29.91 0.20 -5.74
N GLU A 205 -28.90 -0.12 -4.94
CA GLU A 205 -28.09 -1.36 -5.04
C GLU A 205 -27.84 -1.99 -3.67
N VAL A 206 -27.62 -3.31 -3.66
CA VAL A 206 -27.25 -4.07 -2.46
C VAL A 206 -25.92 -4.78 -2.70
N GLU A 207 -25.00 -4.68 -1.75
CA GLU A 207 -23.69 -5.33 -1.80
C GLU A 207 -23.44 -6.18 -0.56
N ILE A 208 -22.76 -7.32 -0.75
CA ILE A 208 -22.28 -8.16 0.35
C ILE A 208 -20.80 -7.87 0.59
N VAL A 209 -20.47 -7.52 1.83
CA VAL A 209 -19.10 -7.37 2.30
C VAL A 209 -18.83 -8.39 3.40
N ASP A 210 -17.73 -9.12 3.26
CA ASP A 210 -17.38 -10.14 4.24
C ASP A 210 -16.90 -9.47 5.54
N ASN A 211 -17.33 -10.00 6.68
CA ASN A 211 -16.81 -9.53 7.97
C ASN A 211 -15.30 -9.78 8.05
N PRO A 212 -14.50 -8.78 8.49
CA PRO A 212 -13.07 -8.95 8.61
C PRO A 212 -12.78 -10.04 9.65
N VAL A 213 -12.17 -11.13 9.19
CA VAL A 213 -11.71 -12.20 10.07
C VAL A 213 -10.40 -11.73 10.71
N GLU A 214 -10.46 -11.26 11.95
CA GLU A 214 -9.24 -11.02 12.72
C GLU A 214 -8.51 -12.35 12.92
N THR A 215 -7.31 -12.43 12.36
CA THR A 215 -6.42 -13.56 12.60
C THR A 215 -5.82 -13.37 13.99
N ILE A 216 -6.37 -14.04 15.00
CA ILE A 216 -5.81 -14.07 16.34
C ILE A 216 -4.44 -14.77 16.26
N ARG A 217 -3.37 -14.00 16.22
CA ARG A 217 -2.01 -14.51 16.48
C ARG A 217 -1.85 -14.65 17.98
N SER A 218 -2.15 -15.84 18.50
CA SER A 218 -1.83 -16.19 19.88
C SER A 218 -0.46 -16.84 19.95
N ALA A 219 0.34 -16.46 20.95
CA ALA A 219 1.60 -17.13 21.28
C ALA A 219 1.38 -18.64 21.51
N GLU A 220 0.24 -19.02 22.08
CA GLU A 220 -0.12 -20.43 22.30
C GLU A 220 -0.23 -21.23 20.98
N ILE A 221 -0.63 -20.61 19.87
CA ILE A 221 -0.64 -21.27 18.55
C ILE A 221 0.78 -21.41 18.00
N GLN A 222 1.67 -20.46 18.31
CA GLN A 222 3.07 -20.52 17.89
C GLN A 222 3.84 -21.63 18.62
N ASP A 223 3.56 -21.81 19.90
CA ASP A 223 4.22 -22.80 20.77
C ASP A 223 3.73 -24.23 20.57
N ALA A 224 2.59 -24.42 19.91
CA ALA A 224 2.06 -25.74 19.60
C ALA A 224 2.94 -26.48 18.57
N VAL A 225 3.19 -27.76 18.85
CA VAL A 225 4.15 -28.58 18.09
C VAL A 225 3.46 -29.21 16.87
N THR A 226 2.21 -29.63 17.02
CA THR A 226 1.47 -30.31 15.95
C THR A 226 0.42 -29.41 15.31
N LEU A 227 0.13 -29.63 14.03
CA LEU A 227 -0.97 -28.95 13.33
C LEU A 227 -2.32 -29.23 14.02
N ARG A 228 -2.49 -30.44 14.58
CA ARG A 228 -3.66 -30.81 15.37
C ARG A 228 -3.83 -29.92 16.60
N GLU A 229 -2.78 -29.70 17.39
CA GLU A 229 -2.80 -28.80 18.55
C GLU A 229 -3.11 -27.36 18.15
N LYS A 230 -2.48 -26.88 17.06
CA LYS A 230 -2.74 -25.53 16.53
C LYS A 230 -4.22 -25.32 16.20
N VAL A 231 -4.87 -26.32 15.59
CA VAL A 231 -6.30 -26.26 15.28
C VAL A 231 -7.16 -26.26 16.55
N ILE A 232 -6.78 -27.03 17.58
CA ILE A 232 -7.49 -27.04 18.88
C ILE A 232 -7.38 -25.68 19.58
N ILE A 233 -6.18 -25.12 19.66
CA ILE A 233 -5.94 -23.83 20.31
C ILE A 233 -6.65 -22.71 19.54
N HIS A 234 -6.58 -22.72 18.21
CA HIS A 234 -7.29 -21.76 17.38
C HIS A 234 -8.82 -21.84 17.58
N ALA A 235 -9.37 -23.05 17.66
CA ALA A 235 -10.80 -23.27 17.92
C ALA A 235 -11.21 -22.71 19.29
N LYS A 236 -10.40 -22.97 20.33
CA LYS A 236 -10.61 -22.44 21.69
C LYS A 236 -10.59 -20.91 21.72
N LEU A 237 -9.61 -20.29 21.05
CA LEU A 237 -9.47 -18.84 20.99
C LEU A 237 -10.57 -18.16 20.15
N SER A 238 -11.13 -18.87 19.18
CA SER A 238 -12.19 -18.36 18.30
C SER A 238 -13.59 -18.72 18.81
N ASP A 239 -13.71 -19.30 20.01
CA ASP A 239 -14.96 -19.83 20.59
C ASP A 239 -15.74 -20.76 19.63
N LYS A 240 -15.01 -21.54 18.83
CA LYS A 240 -15.57 -22.50 17.86
C LYS A 240 -15.39 -23.92 18.34
N LYS A 241 -16.40 -24.77 18.09
CA LYS A 241 -16.28 -26.23 18.28
C LYS A 241 -15.64 -26.85 17.04
N VAL A 242 -14.57 -27.62 17.22
CA VAL A 242 -13.93 -28.40 16.15
C VAL A 242 -14.34 -29.87 16.27
N ALA A 243 -14.76 -30.45 15.16
CA ALA A 243 -15.09 -31.87 15.05
C ALA A 243 -13.81 -32.73 14.93
N GLU A 244 -13.86 -33.95 15.44
CA GLU A 244 -12.74 -34.91 15.39
C GLU A 244 -12.25 -35.16 13.95
N SER A 245 -13.17 -35.19 12.99
CA SER A 245 -12.85 -35.36 11.56
C SER A 245 -11.98 -34.25 10.98
N ILE A 246 -12.02 -33.04 11.54
CA ILE A 246 -11.16 -31.92 11.15
C ILE A 246 -9.77 -32.11 11.75
N LEU A 247 -9.69 -32.59 13.00
CA LEU A 247 -8.42 -32.88 13.66
C LEU A 247 -7.68 -34.04 12.98
N ASP A 248 -8.39 -35.05 12.50
CA ASP A 248 -7.83 -36.15 11.72
C ASP A 248 -7.27 -35.67 10.37
N LYS A 249 -7.96 -34.72 9.71
CA LYS A 249 -7.47 -34.09 8.48
C LYS A 249 -6.21 -33.27 8.74
N ALA A 250 -6.16 -32.52 9.84
CA ALA A 250 -4.97 -31.78 10.25
C ALA A 250 -3.77 -32.72 10.46
N ALA A 251 -3.97 -33.84 11.17
CA ALA A 251 -2.93 -34.84 11.36
C ALA A 251 -2.47 -35.48 10.03
N LYS A 252 -3.41 -35.79 9.12
CA LYS A 252 -3.08 -36.32 7.79
C LYS A 252 -2.30 -35.33 6.93
N LEU A 253 -2.67 -34.06 6.94
CA LEU A 253 -1.95 -33.01 6.19
C LEU A 253 -0.53 -32.83 6.72
N GLU A 254 -0.35 -32.85 8.04
CA GLU A 254 0.97 -32.79 8.65
C GLU A 254 1.80 -34.03 8.33
N PHE A 255 1.20 -35.22 8.32
CA PHE A 255 1.87 -36.46 7.89
C PHE A 255 2.28 -36.42 6.41
N MET A 256 1.39 -36.00 5.52
CA MET A 256 1.67 -35.84 4.09
C MET A 256 2.78 -34.80 3.85
N ALA A 257 2.74 -33.67 4.56
CA ALA A 257 3.81 -32.68 4.54
C ALA A 257 5.14 -33.25 5.06
N LYS A 258 5.11 -34.20 5.99
CA LYS A 258 6.32 -34.89 6.42
C LYS A 258 6.88 -35.83 5.33
N GLU A 259 6.01 -36.58 4.65
CA GLU A 259 6.41 -37.46 3.54
C GLU A 259 6.94 -36.69 2.31
N GLU A 260 6.42 -35.49 2.05
CA GLU A 260 6.86 -34.61 0.96
C GLU A 260 8.19 -33.88 1.26
N GLY A 261 8.84 -34.17 2.40
CA GLY A 261 10.12 -33.55 2.79
C GLY A 261 9.99 -32.14 3.36
N THR A 262 8.77 -31.67 3.62
CA THR A 262 8.46 -30.39 4.28
C THR A 262 8.54 -30.49 5.82
N ALA A 263 9.05 -31.62 6.35
CA ALA A 263 9.15 -31.97 7.77
C ALA A 263 10.25 -31.24 8.56
N THR A 264 11.19 -30.56 7.92
CA THR A 264 12.19 -29.77 8.63
C THR A 264 11.57 -28.44 8.99
N GLU A 265 11.59 -28.07 10.28
CA GLU A 265 11.43 -26.68 10.70
C GLU A 265 12.22 -25.80 9.72
N GLY A 266 11.54 -24.92 8.98
CA GLY A 266 12.16 -24.20 7.87
C GLY A 266 13.45 -23.50 8.29
N LEU A 267 14.45 -23.46 7.40
CA LEU A 267 15.73 -22.80 7.70
C LEU A 267 15.50 -21.33 8.11
N HIS A 268 16.28 -20.83 9.05
CA HIS A 268 16.26 -19.41 9.43
C HIS A 268 17.39 -18.69 8.72
N ILE A 269 17.14 -18.31 7.47
CA ILE A 269 18.17 -17.78 6.58
C ILE A 269 18.41 -16.29 6.84
N ARG A 270 19.68 -15.93 7.09
CA ARG A 270 20.16 -14.55 7.01
C ARG A 270 21.21 -14.40 5.90
N ILE A 271 21.03 -13.41 5.04
CA ILE A 271 22.02 -13.05 4.01
C ILE A 271 23.20 -12.32 4.65
N LYS A 272 24.42 -12.74 4.32
CA LYS A 272 25.67 -12.18 4.86
C LYS A 272 26.37 -11.27 3.86
N LYS A 273 26.50 -11.72 2.62
CA LYS A 273 27.31 -11.04 1.61
C LYS A 273 26.83 -11.37 0.21
N LEU A 274 26.92 -10.40 -0.68
CA LEU A 274 26.65 -10.55 -2.10
C LEU A 274 27.78 -9.88 -2.89
N ILE A 275 28.35 -10.60 -3.85
CA ILE A 275 29.27 -10.05 -4.84
C ILE A 275 28.66 -10.26 -6.22
N LEU A 276 28.59 -9.19 -7.00
CA LEU A 276 28.06 -9.21 -8.36
C LEU A 276 29.11 -8.67 -9.31
N ARG A 277 29.35 -9.40 -10.40
CA ARG A 277 30.17 -8.95 -11.54
C ARG A 277 29.37 -9.05 -12.83
N GLY A 278 29.44 -8.01 -13.65
CA GLY A 278 28.82 -7.95 -14.97
C GLY A 278 27.31 -7.73 -14.97
N ALA A 279 26.70 -7.37 -13.83
CA ALA A 279 25.26 -7.13 -13.73
C ALA A 279 24.87 -5.80 -14.43
N ILE A 280 24.04 -5.87 -15.48
CA ILE A 280 23.67 -4.72 -16.32
C ILE A 280 23.05 -3.59 -15.50
N GLY A 281 22.19 -3.94 -14.54
CA GLY A 281 21.52 -2.96 -13.68
C GLY A 281 22.47 -2.21 -12.74
N ILE A 282 23.57 -2.85 -12.32
CA ILE A 282 24.61 -2.24 -11.50
C ILE A 282 25.52 -1.37 -12.35
N ARG A 283 25.97 -1.86 -13.51
CA ARG A 283 26.83 -1.08 -14.41
C ARG A 283 26.13 0.18 -14.92
N LYS A 284 24.87 0.08 -15.36
CA LYS A 284 24.08 1.24 -15.80
C LYS A 284 23.86 2.27 -14.69
N GLY A 285 23.70 1.80 -13.45
CA GLY A 285 23.44 2.69 -12.33
C GLY A 285 24.68 3.34 -11.73
N THR A 286 25.75 2.56 -11.57
CA THR A 286 26.95 2.96 -10.79
C THR A 286 28.21 3.13 -11.64
N GLY A 287 28.19 2.68 -12.89
CA GLY A 287 29.36 2.61 -13.76
C GLY A 287 30.35 1.49 -13.43
N LYS A 288 30.11 0.70 -12.37
CA LYS A 288 31.02 -0.36 -11.92
C LYS A 288 30.67 -1.70 -12.56
N GLU A 289 31.70 -2.43 -12.97
CA GLU A 289 31.57 -3.81 -13.45
C GLU A 289 31.36 -4.80 -12.29
N GLU A 290 31.86 -4.48 -11.10
CA GLU A 290 31.77 -5.33 -9.92
C GLU A 290 31.37 -4.52 -8.68
N ILE A 291 30.52 -5.12 -7.84
CA ILE A 291 30.12 -4.56 -6.56
C ILE A 291 30.08 -5.66 -5.48
N THR A 292 30.50 -5.29 -4.28
CA THR A 292 30.36 -6.11 -3.08
C THR A 292 29.42 -5.41 -2.10
N LEU A 293 28.36 -6.10 -1.69
CA LEU A 293 27.54 -5.74 -0.54
C LEU A 293 27.88 -6.71 0.60
N ASP A 294 28.51 -6.19 1.64
CA ASP A 294 28.87 -6.96 2.83
C ASP A 294 27.98 -6.52 3.99
N LEU A 295 26.98 -7.34 4.30
CA LEU A 295 25.98 -7.03 5.33
C LEU A 295 26.51 -7.27 6.74
N GLU A 296 27.58 -8.06 6.90
CA GLU A 296 28.20 -8.34 8.19
C GLU A 296 28.91 -7.11 8.79
N LYS A 297 29.14 -6.09 7.98
CA LYS A 297 29.73 -4.81 8.42
C LYS A 297 28.74 -3.88 9.11
N TYR A 298 27.46 -4.21 9.11
CA TYR A 298 26.41 -3.39 9.69
C TYR A 298 25.84 -4.05 10.94
N ASP A 299 25.43 -3.21 11.90
CA ASP A 299 24.74 -3.69 13.10
C ASP A 299 23.38 -4.32 12.75
N PRO A 300 22.89 -5.26 13.58
CA PRO A 300 21.55 -5.81 13.41
C PRO A 300 20.48 -4.71 13.39
N GLY A 301 19.60 -4.74 12.39
CA GLY A 301 18.51 -3.77 12.27
C GLY A 301 18.09 -3.47 10.84
N LEU A 302 17.48 -2.31 10.65
CA LEU A 302 17.05 -1.84 9.34
C LEU A 302 18.24 -1.27 8.54
N ILE A 303 18.57 -1.92 7.43
CA ILE A 303 19.59 -1.44 6.49
C ILE A 303 18.89 -0.69 5.35
N ALA A 304 19.17 0.60 5.22
CA ALA A 304 18.63 1.43 4.15
C ALA A 304 19.64 1.58 3.00
N LEU A 305 19.24 1.20 1.78
CA LEU A 305 20.01 1.50 0.56
C LEU A 305 19.67 2.93 0.09
N ILE A 306 20.60 3.86 0.29
CA ILE A 306 20.41 5.28 -0.04
C ILE A 306 21.15 5.61 -1.35
N GLY A 307 20.52 6.41 -2.20
CA GLY A 307 21.15 6.95 -3.40
C GLY A 307 20.14 7.48 -4.42
N PRO A 308 20.56 8.23 -5.44
CA PRO A 308 19.69 8.75 -6.50
C PRO A 308 18.90 7.64 -7.22
N ASN A 309 17.79 8.00 -7.85
CA ASN A 309 17.07 7.09 -8.73
C ASN A 309 17.97 6.66 -9.90
N GLY A 310 17.87 5.40 -10.30
CA GLY A 310 18.73 4.81 -11.32
C GLY A 310 20.08 4.28 -10.80
N ASN A 311 20.50 4.56 -9.57
CA ASN A 311 21.82 4.18 -9.05
C ASN A 311 21.98 2.68 -8.67
N GLY A 312 21.23 1.78 -9.33
CA GLY A 312 21.38 0.32 -9.15
C GLY A 312 20.77 -0.29 -7.87
N LYS A 313 20.08 0.49 -7.03
CA LYS A 313 19.52 0.01 -5.74
C LYS A 313 18.61 -1.22 -5.88
N THR A 314 17.57 -1.12 -6.73
CA THR A 314 16.64 -2.22 -6.98
C THR A 314 17.34 -3.41 -7.63
N ALA A 315 18.27 -3.15 -8.56
CA ALA A 315 19.05 -4.20 -9.21
C ALA A 315 19.94 -4.99 -8.23
N LEU A 316 20.40 -4.35 -7.14
CA LEU A 316 21.13 -5.02 -6.06
C LEU A 316 20.17 -5.86 -5.20
N MET A 317 19.02 -5.30 -4.81
CA MET A 317 18.02 -6.00 -3.99
C MET A 317 17.46 -7.25 -4.67
N GLU A 318 17.22 -7.17 -5.98
CA GLU A 318 16.72 -8.26 -6.82
C GLU A 318 17.70 -9.46 -6.90
N GLN A 319 18.92 -9.34 -6.38
CA GLN A 319 19.93 -10.39 -6.42
C GLN A 319 20.20 -11.02 -5.05
N LEU A 320 19.52 -10.57 -3.99
CA LEU A 320 19.69 -11.07 -2.62
C LEU A 320 18.94 -12.39 -2.39
N HIS A 321 19.08 -13.34 -3.31
CA HIS A 321 18.49 -14.68 -3.22
C HIS A 321 19.22 -15.66 -4.16
N PRO A 322 19.12 -16.99 -3.92
CA PRO A 322 19.89 -17.98 -4.68
C PRO A 322 19.16 -18.55 -5.92
N PHE A 323 17.89 -18.22 -6.17
CA PHE A 323 17.15 -18.70 -7.36
C PHE A 323 17.74 -18.21 -8.69
N LEU A 324 17.58 -19.00 -9.76
CA LEU A 324 18.14 -18.77 -11.09
C LEU A 324 17.31 -17.80 -11.97
N GLN A 325 16.82 -16.70 -11.39
CA GLN A 325 15.95 -15.74 -12.08
C GLN A 325 16.00 -14.34 -11.45
N ILE A 326 15.36 -13.36 -12.09
CA ILE A 326 15.03 -12.05 -11.52
C ILE A 326 13.52 -11.99 -11.33
N PHE A 327 13.04 -11.66 -10.12
CA PHE A 327 11.61 -11.75 -9.83
C PHE A 327 10.73 -10.70 -10.53
N THR A 328 11.31 -9.56 -10.90
CA THR A 328 10.58 -8.41 -11.47
C THR A 328 10.68 -8.32 -12.99
N ARG A 329 11.49 -9.17 -13.63
CA ARG A 329 11.80 -9.10 -15.06
C ARG A 329 11.66 -10.47 -15.72
N PRO A 330 11.01 -10.55 -16.89
CA PRO A 330 10.98 -11.79 -17.65
C PRO A 330 12.36 -12.07 -18.27
N GLY A 331 12.66 -13.36 -18.46
CA GLY A 331 13.88 -13.81 -19.11
C GLY A 331 14.72 -14.73 -18.22
N SER A 332 15.72 -15.34 -18.82
CA SER A 332 16.71 -16.14 -18.10
C SER A 332 17.70 -15.23 -17.35
N LEU A 333 18.25 -15.72 -16.24
CA LEU A 333 19.15 -14.92 -15.39
C LEU A 333 20.33 -14.32 -16.16
N GLN A 334 20.89 -15.04 -17.13
CA GLN A 334 22.04 -14.63 -17.93
C GLN A 334 21.77 -13.36 -18.73
N ASN A 335 20.53 -13.12 -19.17
CA ASN A 335 20.14 -11.94 -19.94
C ASN A 335 20.25 -10.63 -19.13
N HIS A 336 20.49 -10.73 -17.82
CA HIS A 336 20.69 -9.60 -16.93
C HIS A 336 22.17 -9.33 -16.60
N PHE A 337 23.07 -10.07 -17.24
CA PHE A 337 24.51 -9.92 -17.17
C PHE A 337 25.08 -9.72 -18.57
N GLU A 338 26.28 -9.13 -18.67
CA GLU A 338 26.84 -8.72 -19.97
C GLU A 338 28.33 -9.03 -20.18
N LEU A 339 29.02 -9.51 -19.15
CA LEU A 339 30.42 -9.94 -19.26
C LEU A 339 30.49 -11.47 -19.41
N LYS A 340 31.56 -11.94 -20.05
CA LYS A 340 31.83 -13.38 -20.21
C LYS A 340 32.17 -14.07 -18.89
N ASP A 341 32.77 -13.32 -17.97
CA ASP A 341 33.17 -13.71 -16.61
C ASP A 341 32.23 -13.13 -15.55
N SER A 342 30.95 -12.93 -15.90
CA SER A 342 29.96 -12.44 -14.93
C SER A 342 29.73 -13.47 -13.84
N PHE A 343 29.37 -13.01 -12.64
CA PHE A 343 29.00 -13.92 -11.58
C PHE A 343 28.06 -13.29 -10.55
N ARG A 344 27.36 -14.18 -9.84
CA ARG A 344 26.66 -13.88 -8.58
C ARG A 344 27.21 -14.80 -7.50
N ASP A 345 27.85 -14.22 -6.49
CA ASP A 345 28.40 -14.94 -5.33
C ASP A 345 27.66 -14.51 -4.06
N LEU A 346 26.73 -15.35 -3.60
CA LEU A 346 25.85 -15.07 -2.47
C LEU A 346 26.23 -15.94 -1.26
N TYR A 347 26.42 -15.31 -0.12
CA TYR A 347 26.71 -15.96 1.16
C TYR A 347 25.55 -15.74 2.13
N PHE A 348 25.12 -16.80 2.79
CA PHE A 348 24.04 -16.77 3.78
C PHE A 348 24.27 -17.82 4.85
N ILE A 349 23.62 -17.68 5.99
CA ILE A 349 23.70 -18.61 7.12
C ILE A 349 22.32 -19.06 7.52
N ASP A 350 22.20 -20.34 7.88
CA ASP A 350 21.07 -20.78 8.69
C ASP A 350 21.39 -20.53 10.16
N GLU A 351 20.74 -19.54 10.76
CA GLU A 351 21.03 -19.10 12.13
C GLU A 351 20.63 -20.15 13.19
N ARG A 352 19.84 -21.15 12.82
CA ARG A 352 19.48 -22.26 13.72
C ARG A 352 20.59 -23.29 13.82
N THR A 353 21.12 -23.71 12.69
CA THR A 353 22.16 -24.76 12.62
C THR A 353 23.58 -24.19 12.64
N ASP A 354 23.73 -22.88 12.45
CA ASP A 354 25.03 -22.19 12.36
C ASP A 354 25.86 -22.71 11.16
N ILE A 355 25.17 -23.15 10.11
CA ILE A 355 25.78 -23.60 8.86
C ILE A 355 25.82 -22.43 7.89
N ASP A 356 27.03 -22.09 7.45
CA ASP A 356 27.27 -21.11 6.39
C ASP A 356 27.05 -21.77 5.01
N TYR A 357 26.48 -21.02 4.08
CA TYR A 357 26.25 -21.44 2.70
C TYR A 357 26.82 -20.41 1.73
N ARG A 358 27.27 -20.90 0.58
CA ARG A 358 27.74 -20.10 -0.56
C ARG A 358 27.09 -20.60 -1.83
N ALA A 359 26.22 -19.80 -2.41
CA ALA A 359 25.65 -20.00 -3.73
C ALA A 359 26.46 -19.19 -4.76
N PHE A 360 27.26 -19.90 -5.56
CA PHE A 360 28.11 -19.28 -6.58
C PHE A 360 27.60 -19.63 -7.97
N LEU A 361 27.22 -18.61 -8.72
CA LEU A 361 26.74 -18.74 -10.09
C LEU A 361 27.71 -18.05 -11.02
N GLN A 362 28.39 -18.82 -11.87
CA GLN A 362 29.24 -18.30 -12.93
C GLN A 362 28.41 -18.16 -14.20
N ILE A 363 28.43 -16.98 -14.82
CA ILE A 363 27.50 -16.57 -15.85
C ILE A 363 28.27 -16.03 -17.06
N ASP A 364 28.06 -16.62 -18.23
CA ASP A 364 28.43 -15.98 -19.50
C ASP A 364 27.23 -15.18 -19.99
N GLY A 365 27.28 -13.86 -19.80
CA GLY A 365 26.28 -12.91 -20.28
C GLY A 365 26.62 -12.30 -21.65
N ALA A 366 27.83 -12.53 -22.16
CA ALA A 366 28.29 -11.98 -23.44
C ALA A 366 28.03 -12.95 -24.62
N GLY A 367 27.96 -14.25 -24.35
CA GLY A 367 27.67 -15.28 -25.36
C GLY A 367 26.26 -15.17 -25.93
N GLU A 368 26.11 -15.46 -27.23
CA GLU A 368 24.85 -15.34 -27.98
C GLU A 368 23.66 -16.10 -27.34
N LYS A 369 23.92 -17.24 -26.71
CA LYS A 369 22.91 -18.03 -25.99
C LYS A 369 22.95 -17.85 -24.48
N GLY A 370 23.99 -17.20 -23.96
CA GLY A 370 24.38 -17.20 -22.56
C GLY A 370 24.64 -18.61 -21.99
N SER A 371 25.35 -18.68 -20.87
CA SER A 371 25.46 -19.93 -20.10
C SER A 371 25.56 -19.65 -18.61
N ILE A 372 25.26 -20.66 -17.79
CA ILE A 372 25.40 -20.57 -16.34
C ILE A 372 25.92 -21.89 -15.80
N GLU A 373 26.90 -21.80 -14.92
CA GLU A 373 27.37 -22.90 -14.08
C GLU A 373 27.01 -22.60 -12.63
N CYS A 374 26.38 -23.57 -11.98
CA CYS A 374 25.78 -23.40 -10.66
C CYS A 374 26.50 -24.24 -9.62
N PHE A 375 27.00 -23.59 -8.58
CA PHE A 375 27.69 -24.23 -7.47
C PHE A 375 27.04 -23.83 -6.13
N LEU A 376 26.96 -24.80 -5.23
CA LEU A 376 26.40 -24.60 -3.90
C LEU A 376 27.27 -25.33 -2.88
N TYR A 377 27.79 -24.55 -1.95
CA TYR A 377 28.67 -25.01 -0.89
C TYR A 377 28.03 -24.76 0.47
N HIS A 378 28.45 -25.56 1.44
CA HIS A 378 28.24 -25.30 2.86
C HIS A 378 29.57 -25.29 3.60
N LYS A 379 29.57 -24.69 4.78
CA LYS A 379 30.66 -24.76 5.75
C LYS A 379 30.02 -25.02 7.10
N LEU A 380 30.24 -26.23 7.60
CA LEU A 380 29.68 -26.68 8.87
C LEU A 380 30.27 -25.89 10.03
N LYS A 381 29.51 -25.77 11.13
CA LYS A 381 29.94 -25.13 12.36
C LYS A 381 31.29 -25.70 12.84
N GLY A 382 32.26 -24.82 13.03
CA GLY A 382 33.62 -25.19 13.47
C GLY A 382 34.57 -25.68 12.36
N SER A 383 34.09 -25.81 11.12
CA SER A 383 34.94 -26.02 9.95
C SER A 383 35.38 -24.69 9.33
N ASN A 384 36.60 -24.67 8.79
CA ASN A 384 37.09 -23.57 7.96
C ASN A 384 37.00 -23.85 6.46
N GLU A 385 36.52 -25.03 6.08
CA GLU A 385 36.49 -25.50 4.69
C GLU A 385 35.09 -25.45 4.10
N TRP A 386 35.00 -24.94 2.87
CA TRP A 386 33.78 -24.98 2.07
C TRP A 386 33.72 -26.30 1.31
N THR A 387 32.67 -27.08 1.55
CA THR A 387 32.41 -28.35 0.86
C THR A 387 31.16 -28.24 0.02
N VAL A 388 31.09 -29.02 -1.07
CA VAL A 388 29.89 -29.07 -1.91
C VAL A 388 28.76 -29.72 -1.11
N ILE A 389 27.54 -29.16 -1.20
CA ILE A 389 26.42 -29.58 -0.34
C ILE A 389 25.93 -31.01 -0.64
N SER A 390 26.03 -31.45 -1.89
CA SER A 390 25.64 -32.80 -2.33
C SER A 390 26.23 -33.13 -3.71
N ASP A 391 26.25 -34.41 -4.06
CA ASP A 391 26.72 -34.91 -5.36
C ASP A 391 25.85 -34.44 -6.55
N LEU A 392 24.69 -33.83 -6.27
CA LEU A 392 23.83 -33.23 -7.30
C LEU A 392 24.44 -31.96 -7.92
N ILE A 393 25.33 -31.29 -7.18
CA ILE A 393 25.99 -30.07 -7.64
C ILE A 393 27.13 -30.43 -8.60
N THR A 394 26.78 -30.48 -9.88
CA THR A 394 27.68 -30.84 -10.99
C THR A 394 28.03 -29.65 -11.88
N GLY A 395 27.69 -28.42 -11.46
CA GLY A 395 27.72 -27.22 -12.30
C GLY A 395 26.45 -27.02 -13.14
N ARG A 396 25.58 -28.03 -13.25
CA ARG A 396 24.31 -27.94 -13.99
C ARG A 396 23.18 -27.34 -13.16
N GLN A 397 22.23 -26.68 -13.84
CA GLN A 397 21.10 -26.02 -13.19
C GLN A 397 20.19 -26.98 -12.41
N SER A 398 19.87 -28.15 -12.96
CA SER A 398 18.86 -29.06 -12.37
C SER A 398 19.19 -29.52 -10.96
N GLY A 399 20.44 -29.92 -10.69
CA GLY A 399 20.87 -30.33 -9.35
C GLY A 399 20.89 -29.17 -8.36
N TYR A 400 21.35 -28.00 -8.82
CA TYR A 400 21.32 -26.78 -8.03
C TYR A 400 19.89 -26.35 -7.65
N GLU A 401 18.95 -26.36 -8.61
CA GLU A 401 17.55 -26.01 -8.36
C GLU A 401 16.88 -26.95 -7.35
N GLN A 402 17.21 -28.23 -7.38
CA GLN A 402 16.71 -29.20 -6.40
C GLN A 402 17.21 -28.88 -4.99
N GLU A 403 18.51 -28.59 -4.82
CA GLU A 403 19.06 -28.20 -3.52
C GLU A 403 18.53 -26.86 -3.04
N ILE A 404 18.41 -25.86 -3.93
CA ILE A 404 17.80 -24.57 -3.55
C ILE A 404 16.34 -24.76 -3.17
N LYS A 405 15.58 -25.60 -3.87
CA LYS A 405 14.19 -25.91 -3.49
C LYS A 405 14.12 -26.63 -2.14
N ARG A 406 15.09 -27.48 -1.82
CA ARG A 406 15.20 -28.14 -0.51
C ARG A 406 15.50 -27.13 0.61
N LEU A 407 16.37 -26.14 0.36
CA LEU A 407 16.75 -25.13 1.36
C LEU A 407 15.69 -24.02 1.52
N PHE A 408 15.17 -23.46 0.42
CA PHE A 408 14.32 -22.27 0.40
C PHE A 408 12.84 -22.54 0.10
N GLY A 409 12.48 -23.79 -0.24
CA GLY A 409 11.18 -24.12 -0.77
C GLY A 409 10.98 -23.66 -2.23
N SER A 410 9.74 -23.71 -2.70
CA SER A 410 9.41 -23.20 -4.04
C SER A 410 9.58 -21.68 -4.10
N VAL A 411 9.85 -21.15 -5.31
CA VAL A 411 9.86 -19.69 -5.56
C VAL A 411 8.58 -19.03 -5.04
N SER A 412 7.42 -19.65 -5.28
CA SER A 412 6.13 -19.12 -4.82
C SER A 412 6.07 -18.99 -3.30
N LEU A 413 6.53 -20.02 -2.58
CA LEU A 413 6.59 -20.01 -1.11
C LEU A 413 7.58 -18.95 -0.60
N PHE A 414 8.74 -18.83 -1.25
CA PHE A 414 9.75 -17.82 -0.91
C PHE A 414 9.20 -16.40 -1.07
N LEU A 415 8.52 -16.10 -2.18
CA LEU A 415 7.93 -14.78 -2.41
C LEU A 415 6.80 -14.46 -1.43
N GLN A 416 5.99 -15.45 -1.03
CA GLN A 416 4.94 -15.23 -0.04
C GLN A 416 5.48 -14.98 1.37
N SER A 417 6.61 -15.60 1.73
CA SER A 417 7.24 -15.50 3.06
C SER A 417 8.19 -14.31 3.24
N ALA A 418 8.99 -13.96 2.22
CA ALA A 418 9.93 -12.83 2.31
C ALA A 418 9.23 -11.46 2.18
N PHE A 419 8.07 -11.39 1.52
CA PHE A 419 7.35 -10.15 1.26
C PHE A 419 6.08 -9.98 2.11
N THR A 420 5.84 -10.85 3.11
CA THR A 420 4.62 -10.80 3.93
C THR A 420 4.53 -9.55 4.81
N SER A 421 5.62 -8.79 4.93
CA SER A 421 5.70 -7.49 5.60
C SER A 421 5.48 -6.28 4.67
N GLN A 422 5.26 -6.48 3.38
CA GLN A 422 4.84 -5.43 2.44
C GLN A 422 3.43 -5.74 1.93
N LYS A 423 2.43 -5.57 2.80
CA LYS A 423 1.06 -5.36 2.30
C LYS A 423 0.95 -3.92 1.80
N PRO A 424 0.35 -3.68 0.62
CA PRO A 424 0.03 -2.33 0.14
C PRO A 424 -0.92 -1.60 1.07
#